data_AF-A0A842Q7B8-F1
#
_entry.id   AF-A0A842Q7B8-F1
#
_cell.length_a   1.000
_cell.length_b   1.000
_cell.length_c   1.000
_cell.angle_alpha   90.00
_cell.angle_beta   90.00
_cell.angle_gamma   90.00
#
_symmetry.space_group_name_H-M   'P 1'
#
loop_
_entity.id
_entity.type
_entity.pdbx_description
1 polymer ?
#
loop_
_entity_poly.entity_id
_entity_poly.type
_entity_poly.pdbx_seq_one_letter_code
_entity_poly.pdbx_strand_id
1 'polypeptide(L)' 'VKTTVYVTDMKIYGTINEVYGSYMTDPYPSREVVCVKELPLGANLEISMIAAKD' A
#
# COMPACT_ATOMS: atom_id res chain seq x y z
N VAL A 1 -7.96 8.14 8.67
CA VAL A 1 -7.87 6.94 7.80
C VAL A 1 -6.44 6.44 7.75
N LYS A 2 -6.21 5.12 7.67
CA LYS A 2 -4.86 4.50 7.67
C LYS A 2 -4.76 3.48 6.53
N THR A 3 -3.58 3.37 5.92
CA THR A 3 -3.26 2.36 4.91
C THR A 3 -2.00 1.59 5.31
N THR A 4 -2.05 0.27 5.17
CA THR A 4 -0.92 -0.65 5.35
C THR A 4 -0.66 -1.37 4.03
N VAL A 5 0.58 -1.27 3.54
CA VAL A 5 1.01 -1.84 2.26
C VAL A 5 1.98 -2.98 2.54
N TYR A 6 1.65 -4.17 2.05
CA TYR A 6 2.51 -5.35 2.11
C TYR A 6 3.09 -5.63 0.72
N VAL A 7 4.41 -5.82 0.65
CA VAL A 7 5.13 -6.11 -0.59
C VAL A 7 6.05 -7.30 -0.40
N THR A 8 6.25 -8.08 -1.45
CA THR A 8 7.20 -9.22 -1.42
C THR A 8 8.61 -8.84 -1.91
N ASP A 9 8.74 -7.75 -2.67
CA ASP A 9 10.01 -7.22 -3.16
C ASP A 9 10.04 -5.69 -3.04
N MET A 10 11.08 -5.13 -2.42
CA MET A 10 11.25 -3.66 -2.33
C MET A 10 11.66 -3.01 -3.66
N LYS A 11 12.07 -3.77 -4.67
CA LYS A 11 12.41 -3.23 -5.99
C LYS A 11 11.21 -2.56 -6.67
N ILE A 12 9.99 -2.99 -6.38
CA ILE A 12 8.76 -2.42 -6.97
C ILE A 12 8.26 -1.19 -6.21
N TYR A 13 8.94 -0.76 -5.13
CA TYR A 13 8.50 0.34 -4.28
C TYR A 13 8.31 1.67 -5.04
N GLY A 14 9.20 1.97 -5.99
CA GLY A 14 9.10 3.18 -6.82
C GLY A 14 7.80 3.20 -7.63
N THR A 15 7.51 2.11 -8.33
CA THR A 15 6.28 1.94 -9.12
C THR A 15 5.03 2.01 -8.24
N ILE A 16 5.07 1.42 -7.04
CA ILE A 16 3.95 1.50 -6.10
C ILE A 16 3.69 2.94 -5.70
N ASN A 17 4.72 3.73 -5.37
CA ASN A 17 4.53 5.12 -4.96
C ASN A 17 3.90 5.97 -6.06
N GLU A 18 4.36 5.80 -7.31
CA GLU A 18 3.83 6.53 -8.46
C GLU A 18 2.35 6.21 -8.69
N VAL A 19 2.02 4.92 -8.78
CA VAL A 19 0.65 4.46 -9.02
C VAL A 19 -0.26 4.80 -7.83
N TYR A 20 0.14 4.48 -6.60
CA TYR A 20 -0.63 4.78 -5.39
C TYR A 20 -0.90 6.28 -5.23
N GLY A 21 0.10 7.12 -5.52
CA GLY A 21 -0.02 8.57 -5.48
C GLY A 21 -1.06 9.12 -6.46
N SER A 22 -1.29 8.45 -7.60
CA SER A 22 -2.33 8.84 -8.56
C SER A 22 -3.76 8.56 -8.08
N TYR A 23 -3.94 7.65 -7.12
CA TYR A 23 -5.26 7.28 -6.58
C TYR A 23 -5.64 8.06 -5.33
N MET A 24 -4.69 8.73 -4.66
CA MET A 24 -4.92 9.40 -3.39
C MET A 24 -4.86 10.91 -3.56
N THR A 25 -5.76 11.62 -2.87
CA THR A 25 -5.81 13.08 -2.84
C THR A 25 -5.68 13.57 -1.40
N ASP A 26 -5.30 14.85 -1.23
CA ASP A 26 -5.22 15.47 0.09
C ASP A 26 -6.61 15.49 0.77
N PRO A 27 -6.71 15.21 2.09
CA PRO A 27 -5.64 14.80 3.00
C PRO A 27 -5.24 13.33 2.82
N TYR A 28 -3.94 13.10 2.59
CA TYR A 28 -3.41 11.75 2.39
C TYR A 28 -3.57 10.86 3.64
N PRO A 29 -3.89 9.57 3.48
CA PRO A 29 -3.97 8.64 4.60
C PRO A 29 -2.58 8.39 5.21
N SER A 30 -2.52 8.17 6.53
CA SER A 30 -1.30 7.68 7.18
C SER A 30 -0.92 6.32 6.59
N ARG A 31 0.35 6.16 6.19
CA ARG A 31 0.81 4.96 5.45
C ARG A 31 1.99 4.27 6.13
N GLU A 32 1.95 2.94 6.19
CA GLU A 32 3.08 2.08 6.51
C GLU A 32 3.32 1.04 5.40
N VAL A 33 4.58 0.68 5.15
CA VAL A 33 4.98 -0.25 4.09
C VAL A 33 5.88 -1.31 4.70
N VAL A 34 5.53 -2.57 4.52
CA VAL A 34 6.25 -3.71 5.13
C VAL A 34 6.60 -4.71 4.04
N CYS A 35 7.88 -5.09 3.98
CA CYS A 35 8.33 -6.18 3.12
C CYS A 35 8.09 -7.51 3.85
N VAL A 36 7.26 -8.36 3.27
CA VAL A 36 6.89 -9.68 3.80
C VAL A 36 7.46 -10.78 2.92
N LYS A 37 7.58 -11.99 3.47
CA LYS A 37 8.15 -13.13 2.73
C LYS A 37 7.25 -13.55 1.55
N GLU A 38 5.94 -13.61 1.78
CA GLU A 38 4.96 -14.07 0.80
C GLU A 38 3.58 -13.48 1.10
N LEU A 39 2.73 -13.43 0.08
CA LEU A 39 1.33 -13.00 0.15
C LEU A 39 0.40 -14.08 -0.40
N PRO A 40 -0.89 -14.08 -0.03
CA PRO A 40 -1.87 -15.00 -0.57
C PRO A 40 -1.87 -15.03 -2.11
N LEU A 41 -2.04 -16.22 -2.68
CA LEU A 41 -2.04 -16.46 -4.13
C LEU A 41 -0.74 -16.04 -4.87
N GLY A 42 0.35 -15.80 -4.15
CA GLY A 42 1.61 -15.34 -4.75
C GLY A 42 1.57 -13.90 -5.24
N ALA A 43 0.73 -13.06 -4.64
CA ALA A 43 0.66 -11.64 -4.97
C ALA A 43 1.98 -10.91 -4.67
N ASN A 44 2.27 -9.85 -5.43
CA ASN A 44 3.45 -9.00 -5.21
C ASN A 44 3.17 -7.81 -4.29
N LEU A 45 1.89 -7.45 -4.16
CA LEU A 45 1.40 -6.27 -3.45
C LEU A 45 0.02 -6.58 -2.86
N GLU A 46 -0.17 -6.25 -1.58
CA GLU A 46 -1.47 -6.24 -0.92
C GLU A 46 -1.62 -4.94 -0.14
N ILE A 47 -2.82 -4.34 -0.17
CA ILE A 47 -3.10 -3.07 0.53
C ILE A 47 -4.31 -3.27 1.43
N SER A 48 -4.12 -3.03 2.73
CA SER A 48 -5.18 -2.96 3.72
C SER A 48 -5.46 -1.50 4.09
N MET A 49 -6.72 -1.07 4.07
CA MET A 49 -7.10 0.31 4.34
C MET A 49 -8.25 0.40 5.33
N ILE A 50 -8.13 1.31 6.30
CA ILE A 50 -9.18 1.69 7.23
C ILE A 50 -9.68 3.08 6.83
N ALA A 51 -10.91 3.11 6.29
CA ALA A 51 -11.65 4.33 6.00
C ALA A 51 -12.54 4.74 7.18
N ALA A 52 -12.85 6.03 7.27
CA ALA A 52 -13.81 6.56 8.22
C ALA A 52 -14.92 7.23 7.41
N LYS A 53 -16.16 7.08 7.88
CA LYS A 53 -17.33 7.75 7.32
C LYS A 53 -17.89 8.64 8.43
N ASP A 54 -18.20 9.89 8.08
CA ASP A 54 -18.88 10.84 8.96
C ASP A 54 -20.33 10.41 9.26
#